data_AF-A0A847HK14-F1
#
_entry.id   AF-A0A847HK14-F1
#
_cell.length_a   1.000
_cell.length_b   1.000
_cell.length_c   1.000
_cell.angle_alpha   90.00
_cell.angle_beta   90.00
_cell.angle_gamma   90.00
#
_symmetry.space_group_name_H-M   'P 1'
#
loop_
_entity.id
_entity.type
_entity.pdbx_description
1 polymer ?
#
loop_
_entity_poly.entity_id
_entity_poly.type
_entity_poly.pdbx_seq_one_letter_code
_entity_poly.pdbx_strand_id
1 'polypeptide(L)'
;NKNEIAALKIVLTRPGDLTRADLKQLRLKLDDANYPEKQLEKTYKQQTNAEIAAGIIGYIRRAALGDPLMPYDERVDKALTRILQAQQWSAQQQKWLLRISSQLKSEFVVDREALNSGQFKAEGGFNRINQVFEGRLEAVLQNIYENLWKKEA
;
A
#
# COMPACT_ATOMS: atom_id res chain seq x y z
N ASN A 1 8.33 -21.70 -9.62
CA ASN A 1 8.87 -20.73 -10.61
C ASN A 1 9.49 -19.53 -9.84
N LYS A 2 10.57 -18.89 -10.32
CA LYS A 2 11.42 -17.98 -9.50
C LYS A 2 10.73 -16.66 -9.11
N ASN A 3 9.90 -16.11 -10.00
CA ASN A 3 9.15 -14.87 -9.76
C ASN A 3 8.09 -15.05 -8.65
N GLU A 4 7.65 -16.29 -8.42
CA GLU A 4 6.63 -16.63 -7.43
C GLU A 4 7.17 -16.56 -6.01
N ILE A 5 8.34 -17.16 -5.81
CA ILE A 5 9.05 -17.10 -4.54
C ILE A 5 9.44 -15.65 -4.25
N ALA A 6 9.77 -14.87 -5.28
CA ALA A 6 10.07 -13.45 -5.14
C ALA A 6 8.85 -12.64 -4.66
N ALA A 7 7.69 -12.74 -5.32
CA ALA A 7 6.49 -11.99 -4.91
C ALA A 7 6.00 -12.36 -3.50
N LEU A 8 5.98 -13.66 -3.16
CA LEU A 8 5.64 -14.11 -1.80
C LEU A 8 6.65 -13.60 -0.77
N LYS A 9 7.95 -13.63 -1.09
CA LYS A 9 9.00 -13.07 -0.23
C LYS A 9 8.82 -11.57 -0.03
N ILE A 10 8.44 -10.82 -1.07
CA ILE A 10 8.15 -9.39 -0.97
C ILE A 10 6.94 -9.15 -0.05
N VAL A 11 5.83 -9.88 -0.20
CA VAL A 11 4.66 -9.76 0.71
C VAL A 11 5.04 -9.95 2.18
N LEU A 12 5.93 -10.91 2.47
CA LEU A 12 6.36 -11.23 3.83
C LEU A 12 7.38 -10.23 4.40
N THR A 13 8.26 -9.69 3.56
CA THR A 13 9.42 -8.90 4.01
C THR A 13 9.31 -7.40 3.72
N ARG A 14 8.78 -7.03 2.54
CA ARG A 14 8.69 -5.65 2.04
C ARG A 14 7.39 -5.44 1.23
N PRO A 15 6.21 -5.59 1.85
CA PRO A 15 4.92 -5.50 1.13
C PRO A 15 4.67 -4.14 0.45
N GLY A 16 5.39 -3.08 0.85
CA GLY A 16 5.37 -1.78 0.18
C GLY A 16 5.98 -1.76 -1.21
N ASP A 17 6.91 -2.68 -1.49
CA ASP A 17 7.62 -2.75 -2.75
C ASP A 17 6.79 -3.50 -3.83
N LEU A 18 5.57 -3.93 -3.50
CA LEU A 18 4.71 -4.66 -4.42
C LEU A 18 4.24 -3.76 -5.55
N THR A 19 4.53 -4.20 -6.77
CA THR A 19 4.03 -3.55 -7.97
C THR A 19 2.62 -4.06 -8.31
N ARG A 20 1.93 -3.30 -9.17
CA ARG A 20 0.64 -3.75 -9.75
C ARG A 20 0.77 -5.12 -10.45
N ALA A 21 1.92 -5.40 -11.07
CA ALA A 21 2.19 -6.68 -11.71
C ALA A 21 2.32 -7.82 -10.69
N ASP A 22 2.99 -7.58 -9.56
CA ASP A 22 3.11 -8.56 -8.47
C ASP A 22 1.74 -8.92 -7.89
N LEU A 23 0.91 -7.91 -7.64
CA LEU A 23 -0.46 -8.10 -7.14
C LEU A 23 -1.31 -8.94 -8.10
N LYS A 24 -1.22 -8.67 -9.41
CA LYS A 24 -1.93 -9.46 -10.44
C LYS A 24 -1.44 -10.92 -10.48
N GLN A 25 -0.13 -11.15 -10.35
CA GLN A 25 0.42 -12.50 -10.32
C GLN A 25 0.04 -13.27 -9.05
N LEU A 26 0.03 -12.59 -7.90
CA LEU A 26 -0.41 -13.19 -6.64
C LEU A 26 -1.87 -13.61 -6.76
N ARG A 27 -2.74 -12.71 -7.25
CA ARG A 27 -4.16 -12.98 -7.46
C ARG A 27 -4.40 -14.26 -8.25
N LEU A 28 -3.84 -14.37 -9.45
CA LEU A 28 -4.05 -15.53 -10.33
C LEU A 28 -3.72 -16.86 -9.64
N LYS A 29 -2.72 -16.87 -8.76
CA LYS A 29 -2.33 -18.09 -8.04
C LYS A 29 -3.22 -18.44 -6.88
N LEU A 30 -3.73 -17.44 -6.16
CA LEU A 30 -4.71 -17.70 -5.10
C LEU A 30 -5.98 -18.29 -5.72
N ASP A 31 -6.37 -17.77 -6.89
CA ASP A 31 -7.46 -18.32 -7.70
C ASP A 31 -7.15 -19.79 -8.12
N ASP A 32 -5.95 -20.08 -8.64
CA ASP A 32 -5.52 -21.44 -9.02
C ASP A 32 -5.44 -22.43 -7.84
N ALA A 33 -5.09 -21.94 -6.64
CA ALA A 33 -4.94 -22.76 -5.44
C ALA A 33 -6.26 -23.07 -4.74
N ASN A 34 -7.41 -22.77 -5.38
CA ASN A 34 -8.75 -22.96 -4.81
C ASN A 34 -8.85 -22.31 -3.41
N TYR A 35 -8.33 -21.08 -3.29
CA TYR A 35 -8.34 -20.36 -2.02
C TYR A 35 -9.74 -20.38 -1.40
N PRO A 36 -9.88 -20.97 -0.19
CA PRO A 36 -11.19 -21.27 0.37
C PRO A 36 -11.75 -20.02 1.04
N GLU A 37 -12.18 -19.04 0.25
CA GLU A 37 -13.19 -18.08 0.67
C GLU A 37 -13.90 -17.51 -0.56
N LYS A 38 -15.02 -18.15 -0.89
CA LYS A 38 -16.13 -17.52 -1.62
C LYS A 38 -16.67 -16.23 -0.94
N GLN A 39 -16.04 -15.73 0.14
CA GLN A 39 -16.26 -14.40 0.73
C GLN A 39 -15.69 -13.27 -0.12
N LEU A 40 -14.68 -13.52 -0.96
CA LEU A 40 -14.20 -12.53 -1.92
C LEU A 40 -15.23 -12.32 -3.04
N GLU A 41 -16.00 -13.34 -3.43
CA GLU A 41 -16.90 -13.27 -4.60
C GLU A 41 -18.12 -12.33 -4.44
N LYS A 42 -18.63 -12.15 -3.21
CA LYS A 42 -19.76 -11.23 -2.95
C LYS A 42 -19.33 -9.78 -2.75
N THR A 43 -18.10 -9.55 -2.27
CA THR A 43 -17.55 -8.21 -2.03
C THR A 43 -16.73 -7.71 -3.24
N TYR A 44 -16.15 -8.61 -4.05
CA TYR A 44 -15.29 -8.27 -5.21
C TYR A 44 -15.99 -7.51 -6.32
N LYS A 45 -17.29 -7.78 -6.56
CA LYS A 45 -18.04 -7.01 -7.57
C LYS A 45 -18.16 -5.53 -7.21
N GLN A 46 -17.88 -5.18 -5.96
CA GLN A 46 -18.01 -3.83 -5.41
C GLN A 46 -16.69 -3.28 -4.84
N GLN A 47 -15.62 -4.08 -4.80
CA GLN A 47 -14.34 -3.68 -4.21
C GLN A 47 -13.42 -2.96 -5.20
N THR A 48 -12.72 -1.96 -4.67
CA THR A 48 -11.66 -1.23 -5.35
C THR A 48 -10.41 -2.11 -5.52
N ASN A 49 -9.53 -1.73 -6.45
CA ASN A 49 -8.24 -2.41 -6.63
C ASN A 49 -7.42 -2.46 -5.33
N ALA A 50 -7.58 -1.47 -4.45
CA ALA A 50 -6.88 -1.43 -3.18
C ALA A 50 -7.35 -2.46 -2.18
N GLU A 51 -8.66 -2.62 -2.03
CA GLU A 51 -9.24 -3.60 -1.11
C GLU A 51 -8.86 -5.02 -1.52
N ILE A 52 -8.80 -5.29 -2.83
CA ILE A 52 -8.31 -6.55 -3.40
C ILE A 52 -6.84 -6.77 -3.04
N ALA A 53 -5.98 -5.79 -3.29
CA ALA A 53 -4.54 -5.89 -3.02
C ALA A 53 -4.25 -6.09 -1.52
N ALA A 54 -4.93 -5.32 -0.66
CA ALA A 54 -4.81 -5.45 0.77
C ALA A 54 -5.34 -6.78 1.29
N GLY A 55 -6.42 -7.30 0.72
CA GLY A 55 -6.96 -8.62 1.02
C GLY A 55 -5.95 -9.74 0.72
N ILE A 56 -5.31 -9.68 -0.45
CA ILE A 56 -4.25 -10.62 -0.86
C ILE A 56 -3.09 -10.60 0.14
N ILE A 57 -2.56 -9.42 0.45
CA ILE A 57 -1.39 -9.27 1.35
C ILE A 57 -1.76 -9.65 2.78
N GLY A 58 -2.89 -9.16 3.27
CA GLY A 58 -3.40 -9.46 4.61
C GLY A 58 -3.62 -10.96 4.79
N TYR A 59 -4.18 -11.64 3.80
CA TYR A 59 -4.31 -13.10 3.83
C TYR A 59 -2.95 -13.77 3.94
N ILE A 60 -2.03 -13.49 3.01
CA ILE A 60 -0.74 -14.19 2.94
C ILE A 60 0.04 -13.99 4.25
N ARG A 61 0.02 -12.76 4.79
CA ARG A 61 0.68 -12.45 6.06
C ARG A 61 -0.01 -13.09 7.25
N ARG A 62 -1.34 -13.20 7.27
CA ARG A 62 -2.06 -13.95 8.31
C ARG A 62 -1.66 -15.44 8.27
N ALA A 63 -1.70 -16.05 7.09
CA ALA A 63 -1.40 -17.46 6.90
C ALA A 63 0.07 -17.80 7.26
N ALA A 64 1.00 -16.88 6.99
CA ALA A 64 2.43 -17.10 7.23
C ALA A 64 2.94 -16.60 8.60
N LEU A 65 2.40 -15.50 9.13
CA LEU A 65 2.94 -14.76 10.28
C LEU A 65 1.96 -14.59 11.44
N GLY A 66 0.71 -15.07 11.30
CA GLY A 66 -0.33 -14.87 12.30
C GLY A 66 -0.77 -13.41 12.47
N ASP A 67 -0.56 -12.56 11.46
CA ASP A 67 -0.92 -11.14 11.52
C ASP A 67 -2.44 -10.96 11.78
N PRO A 68 -2.84 -10.04 12.69
CA PRO A 68 -4.24 -9.80 13.00
C PRO A 68 -4.99 -9.20 11.80
N LEU A 69 -6.28 -9.54 11.71
CA LEU A 69 -7.19 -9.04 10.69
C LEU A 69 -7.56 -7.58 11.01
N MET A 70 -6.71 -6.65 10.59
CA MET A 70 -6.95 -5.21 10.65
C MET A 70 -7.34 -4.69 9.27
N PRO A 71 -8.44 -3.93 9.13
CA PRO A 71 -8.80 -3.27 7.88
C PRO A 71 -7.66 -2.43 7.32
N TYR A 72 -7.52 -2.41 6.00
CA TYR A 72 -6.42 -1.70 5.36
C TYR A 72 -6.46 -0.19 5.61
N ASP A 73 -7.64 0.42 5.56
CA ASP A 73 -7.81 1.83 5.85
C ASP A 73 -7.34 2.19 7.25
N GLU A 74 -7.60 1.33 8.24
CA GLU A 74 -7.12 1.50 9.60
C GLU A 74 -5.59 1.41 9.66
N ARG A 75 -4.97 0.50 8.89
CA ARG A 75 -3.50 0.43 8.77
C ARG A 75 -2.93 1.71 8.19
N VAL A 76 -3.57 2.27 7.16
CA VAL A 76 -3.17 3.54 6.53
C VAL A 76 -3.28 4.69 7.53
N ASP A 77 -4.37 4.76 8.29
CA ASP A 77 -4.56 5.80 9.30
C ASP A 77 -3.50 5.72 10.40
N LYS A 78 -3.26 4.52 10.94
CA LYS A 78 -2.20 4.30 11.94
C LYS A 78 -0.81 4.64 11.41
N ALA A 79 -0.52 4.30 10.16
CA ALA A 79 0.76 4.64 9.54
C ALA A 79 0.93 6.15 9.37
N LEU A 80 -0.11 6.85 8.90
CA LEU A 80 -0.11 8.29 8.77
C LEU A 80 0.09 8.97 10.13
N THR A 81 -0.63 8.55 11.18
CA THR A 81 -0.48 9.09 12.53
C THR A 81 0.97 8.99 13.02
N ARG A 82 1.60 7.81 12.87
CA ARG A 82 3.01 7.61 13.27
C ARG A 82 3.95 8.53 12.51
N ILE A 83 3.73 8.72 11.21
CA ILE A 83 4.58 9.58 10.39
C ILE A 83 4.43 11.04 10.77
N LEU A 84 3.19 11.51 10.98
CA LEU A 84 2.93 12.87 11.42
C LEU A 84 3.53 13.17 12.79
N GLN A 85 3.67 12.16 13.66
CA GLN A 85 4.29 12.28 14.98
C GLN A 85 5.82 12.11 14.97
N ALA A 86 6.40 11.50 13.93
CA ALA A 86 7.82 11.15 13.90
C ALA A 86 8.75 12.38 13.81
N GLN A 87 8.27 13.49 13.24
CA GLN A 87 9.01 14.73 13.12
C GLN A 87 8.06 15.91 12.84
N GLN A 88 8.61 17.13 12.85
CA GLN A 88 7.86 18.31 12.42
C GLN A 88 7.73 18.35 10.90
N TRP A 89 6.50 18.52 10.43
CA TRP A 89 6.18 18.65 9.00
C TRP A 89 5.61 20.03 8.72
N SER A 90 6.00 20.63 7.58
CA SER A 90 5.36 21.87 7.11
C SER A 90 3.89 21.63 6.73
N ALA A 91 3.07 22.68 6.72
CA ALA A 91 1.66 22.57 6.34
C ALA A 91 1.48 21.95 4.93
N GLN A 92 2.39 22.25 4.00
CA GLN A 92 2.35 21.68 2.66
C GLN A 92 2.72 20.19 2.64
N GLN A 93 3.71 19.77 3.44
CA GLN A 93 4.06 18.36 3.59
C GLN A 93 2.93 17.56 4.22
N GLN A 94 2.29 18.09 5.28
CA GLN A 94 1.13 17.46 5.92
C GLN A 94 -0.03 17.26 4.93
N LYS A 95 -0.33 18.29 4.12
CA LYS A 95 -1.36 18.19 3.07
C LYS A 95 -1.05 17.08 2.07
N TRP A 96 0.21 16.91 1.68
CA TRP A 96 0.62 15.84 0.79
C TRP A 96 0.54 14.46 1.45
N LEU A 97 0.96 14.34 2.70
CA LEU A 97 0.84 13.09 3.47
C LEU A 97 -0.63 12.63 3.57
N LEU A 98 -1.57 13.55 3.83
CA LEU A 98 -3.01 13.28 3.85
C LEU A 98 -3.56 12.83 2.49
N ARG A 99 -3.04 13.39 1.39
CA ARG A 99 -3.48 12.99 0.04
C ARG A 99 -2.89 11.65 -0.37
N ILE A 100 -1.63 11.40 -0.04
CA ILE A 100 -0.98 10.12 -0.27
C ILE A 100 -1.71 9.03 0.52
N SER A 101 -2.08 9.28 1.79
CA SER A 101 -2.86 8.32 2.57
C SER A 101 -4.24 8.06 1.96
N SER A 102 -4.96 9.09 1.53
CA SER A 102 -6.23 8.92 0.80
C SER A 102 -6.05 8.10 -0.49
N GLN A 103 -4.98 8.35 -1.25
CA GLN A 103 -4.68 7.60 -2.46
C GLN A 103 -4.33 6.14 -2.15
N LEU A 104 -3.59 5.88 -1.08
CA LEU A 104 -3.29 4.52 -0.63
C LEU A 104 -4.56 3.75 -0.34
N LYS A 105 -5.54 4.35 0.35
CA LYS A 105 -6.84 3.71 0.62
C LYS A 105 -7.59 3.35 -0.66
N SER A 106 -7.46 4.14 -1.73
CA SER A 106 -8.16 3.91 -3.01
C SER A 106 -7.42 2.98 -3.99
N GLU A 107 -6.09 3.06 -4.08
CA GLU A 107 -5.29 2.36 -5.10
C GLU A 107 -4.23 1.39 -4.55
N PHE A 108 -4.01 1.35 -3.22
CA PHE A 108 -3.03 0.52 -2.49
C PHE A 108 -1.55 0.81 -2.82
N VAL A 109 -1.23 1.06 -4.09
CA VAL A 109 0.09 1.42 -4.58
C VAL A 109 0.09 2.90 -4.98
N VAL A 110 1.01 3.65 -4.41
CA VAL A 110 1.31 5.05 -4.71
C VAL A 110 2.78 5.11 -5.11
N ASP A 111 3.03 4.72 -6.35
CA ASP A 111 4.34 4.80 -6.99
C ASP A 111 4.51 6.13 -7.73
N ARG A 112 5.65 6.29 -8.40
CA ARG A 112 5.95 7.48 -9.19
C ARG A 112 4.95 7.71 -10.33
N GLU A 113 4.38 6.65 -10.90
CA GLU A 113 3.38 6.77 -11.96
C GLU A 113 2.05 7.29 -11.40
N ALA A 114 1.60 6.73 -10.27
CA ALA A 114 0.43 7.20 -9.54
C ALA A 114 0.55 8.69 -9.18
N LEU A 115 1.71 9.12 -8.70
CA LEU A 115 2.00 10.53 -8.41
C LEU A 115 2.12 11.43 -9.64
N ASN A 116 2.18 10.88 -10.85
CA ASN A 116 2.13 11.63 -12.11
C ASN A 116 0.78 11.47 -12.83
N SER A 117 -0.25 11.06 -12.11
CA SER A 117 -1.60 10.86 -12.62
C SER A 117 -2.64 11.71 -11.86
N GLY A 118 -3.84 11.85 -12.43
CA GLY A 118 -5.00 12.46 -11.78
C GLY A 118 -4.71 13.80 -11.08
N GLN A 119 -5.20 13.93 -9.85
CA GLN A 119 -5.05 15.15 -9.04
C GLN A 119 -3.58 15.48 -8.71
N PHE A 120 -2.70 14.49 -8.59
CA PHE A 120 -1.28 14.73 -8.33
C PHE A 120 -0.62 15.39 -9.53
N LYS A 121 -0.94 14.93 -10.76
CA LYS A 121 -0.46 15.55 -12.00
C LYS A 121 -0.91 17.00 -12.13
N ALA A 122 -2.17 17.29 -11.80
CA ALA A 122 -2.72 18.65 -11.84
C ALA A 122 -1.96 19.64 -10.93
N GLU A 123 -1.30 19.13 -9.89
CA GLU A 123 -0.48 19.91 -8.96
C GLU A 123 1.03 19.78 -9.21
N GLY A 124 1.42 19.37 -10.42
CA GLY A 124 2.82 19.32 -10.86
C GLY A 124 3.51 17.96 -10.72
N GLY A 125 2.76 16.94 -10.33
CA GLY A 125 3.19 15.54 -10.31
C GLY A 125 4.33 15.25 -9.32
N PHE A 126 4.99 14.12 -9.53
CA PHE A 126 6.06 13.63 -8.65
C PHE A 126 7.14 14.68 -8.42
N ASN A 127 7.61 15.36 -9.47
CA ASN A 127 8.72 16.31 -9.37
C ASN A 127 8.39 17.48 -8.43
N ARG A 128 7.17 18.02 -8.53
CA ARG A 128 6.74 19.14 -7.68
C ARG A 128 6.56 18.69 -6.23
N ILE A 129 5.96 17.53 -6.02
CA ILE A 129 5.78 16.96 -4.67
C ILE A 129 7.16 16.67 -4.06
N ASN A 130 8.10 16.11 -4.84
CA ASN A 130 9.44 15.81 -4.37
C ASN A 130 10.20 17.05 -3.91
N GLN A 131 10.02 18.19 -4.58
CA GLN A 131 10.58 19.46 -4.11
C GLN A 131 10.03 19.88 -2.74
N VAL A 132 8.74 19.65 -2.47
CA VAL A 132 8.12 19.94 -1.17
C VAL A 132 8.73 19.09 -0.05
N PHE A 133 9.19 17.88 -0.39
CA PHE A 133 9.91 17.00 0.51
C PHE A 133 11.44 17.11 0.38
N GLU A 134 11.95 18.19 -0.22
CA GLU A 134 13.39 18.46 -0.34
C GLU A 134 14.17 17.31 -1.01
N GLY A 135 13.56 16.65 -1.99
CA GLY A 135 14.15 15.51 -2.69
C GLY A 135 13.98 14.17 -1.98
N ARG A 136 13.29 14.12 -0.83
CA ARG A 136 13.15 12.92 0.02
C ARG A 136 11.82 12.19 -0.14
N LEU A 137 11.01 12.48 -1.16
CA LEU A 137 9.67 11.90 -1.30
C LEU A 137 9.70 10.36 -1.36
N GLU A 138 10.65 9.76 -2.07
CA GLU A 138 10.76 8.29 -2.14
C GLU A 138 11.01 7.67 -0.76
N ALA A 139 11.89 8.27 0.04
CA ALA A 139 12.13 7.83 1.41
C ALA A 139 10.89 8.00 2.30
N VAL A 140 10.11 9.07 2.10
CA VAL A 140 8.84 9.26 2.80
C VAL A 140 7.82 8.18 2.42
N LEU A 141 7.68 7.87 1.13
CA LEU A 141 6.81 6.79 0.66
C LEU A 141 7.22 5.45 1.26
N GLN A 142 8.52 5.13 1.26
CA GLN A 142 9.04 3.91 1.88
C GLN A 142 8.67 3.84 3.36
N ASN A 143 8.84 4.94 4.09
CA ASN A 143 8.50 5.01 5.51
C ASN A 143 6.99 4.82 5.75
N ILE A 144 6.13 5.35 4.87
CA ILE A 144 4.68 5.07 4.91
C ILE A 144 4.43 3.57 4.80
N TYR A 145 5.01 2.93 3.78
CA TYR A 145 4.83 1.51 3.55
C TYR A 145 5.31 0.62 4.70
N GLU A 146 6.44 0.96 5.30
CA GLU A 146 6.96 0.26 6.49
C GLU A 146 6.00 0.38 7.68
N ASN A 147 5.40 1.56 7.87
CA ASN A 147 4.47 1.79 8.97
C ASN A 147 3.09 1.13 8.80
N LEU A 148 2.67 0.79 7.56
CA LEU A 148 1.40 0.08 7.30
C LEU A 148 1.34 -1.32 7.95
N TRP A 149 2.49 -1.98 8.02
CA TRP A 149 2.61 -3.37 8.47
C TRP A 149 3.41 -3.51 9.77
N LYS A 150 3.79 -2.38 10.38
CA LYS A 150 4.46 -2.35 11.67
C LYS A 150 3.52 -2.93 12.73
N LYS A 151 3.96 -4.01 13.39
CA LYS A 151 3.25 -4.59 14.53
C LYS A 151 3.18 -3.57 15.66
N GLU A 152 2.04 -3.49 16.33
CA GLU A 152 1.96 -2.78 17.60
C GLU A 152 2.81 -3.56 18.61
N ALA A 153 3.68 -2.83 19.32
CA ALA A 153 4.56 -3.37 20.34
C ALA A 153 3.79 -3.65 21.63
#